data_AF-A0AA40M1G0-F1
#
_entry.id   AF-A0AA40M1G0-F1
#
_cell.length_a   1.000
_cell.length_b   1.000
_cell.length_c   1.000
_cell.angle_alpha   90.00
_cell.angle_beta   90.00
_cell.angle_gamma   90.00
#
_symmetry.space_group_name_H-M   'P 1'
#
loop_
_entity.id
_entity.type
_entity.pdbx_description
1 polymer ?
#
loop_
_entity_poly.entity_id
_entity_poly.type
_entity_poly.pdbx_seq_one_letter_code
_entity_poly.pdbx_strand_id
1 'polypeptide(L)'
;MKPPVYILSSDITLNSETVIKYYLNRWSIETNYKYLKTHLGFDEYKVQSLLSIERYFLLVFLKINFLELYRLHHLNQITTIGDTISHIRSLTAKNLVLFIYNQAKSNVPVKTVLHKLKLVS
;
A
#
# COMPACT_ATOMS: atom_id res chain seq x y z
N MET A 1 -37.52 9.32 7.14
CA MET A 1 -37.16 8.16 7.98
C MET A 1 -35.95 7.47 7.38
N LYS A 2 -34.98 7.01 8.18
CA LYS A 2 -33.89 6.15 7.67
C LYS A 2 -34.46 4.76 7.37
N PRO A 3 -34.05 4.11 6.28
CA PRO A 3 -34.49 2.75 5.99
C PRO A 3 -34.01 1.78 7.09
N PRO A 4 -34.77 0.71 7.37
CA PRO A 4 -34.34 -0.31 8.32
C PRO A 4 -33.07 -1.03 7.81
N VAL A 5 -32.19 -1.42 8.73
CA VAL A 5 -30.95 -2.14 8.45
C VAL A 5 -31.08 -3.56 8.99
N TYR A 6 -30.69 -4.54 8.17
CA TYR A 6 -30.74 -5.95 8.52
C TYR A 6 -29.34 -6.57 8.42
N ILE A 7 -28.94 -7.32 9.44
CA ILE A 7 -27.71 -8.13 9.44
C ILE A 7 -28.14 -9.59 9.59
N LEU A 8 -27.67 -10.44 8.70
CA LEU A 8 -28.00 -11.86 8.66
C LEU A 8 -26.74 -12.69 8.96
N SER A 9 -26.90 -13.80 9.66
CA SER A 9 -25.85 -14.77 9.96
C SER A 9 -26.34 -16.16 9.55
N SER A 10 -25.46 -16.95 8.93
CA SER A 10 -25.71 -18.37 8.68
C SER A 10 -25.49 -19.23 9.94
N ASP A 11 -24.72 -18.72 10.89
CA ASP A 11 -24.47 -19.37 12.16
C ASP A 11 -25.52 -18.92 13.18
N ILE A 12 -26.41 -19.86 13.52
CA ILE A 12 -27.53 -19.68 14.46
C ILE A 12 -27.10 -19.80 15.92
N THR A 13 -25.86 -20.22 16.19
CA THR A 13 -25.33 -20.39 17.56
C THR A 13 -24.75 -19.09 18.12
N LEU A 14 -24.46 -18.11 17.26
CA LEU A 14 -23.90 -16.82 17.65
C LEU A 14 -24.98 -15.91 18.25
N ASN A 15 -24.61 -15.23 19.33
CA ASN A 15 -25.43 -14.13 19.84
C ASN A 15 -25.32 -12.89 18.93
N SER A 16 -26.29 -11.99 19.04
CA SER A 16 -26.36 -10.79 18.20
C SER A 16 -25.15 -9.86 18.34
N GLU A 17 -24.56 -9.76 19.53
CA GLU A 17 -23.37 -8.94 19.77
C GLU A 17 -22.17 -9.44 18.95
N THR A 18 -21.94 -10.75 18.93
CA THR A 18 -20.87 -11.38 18.16
C THR A 18 -21.08 -11.20 16.66
N VAL A 19 -22.31 -11.37 16.17
CA VAL A 19 -22.65 -11.12 14.75
C VAL A 19 -22.35 -9.68 14.36
N ILE A 20 -22.69 -8.70 15.19
CA ILE A 20 -22.36 -7.29 14.95
C ILE A 20 -20.85 -7.08 14.95
N LYS A 21 -20.10 -7.65 15.92
CA LYS A 21 -18.64 -7.56 15.97
C LYS A 21 -17.98 -8.10 14.69
N TYR A 22 -18.45 -9.23 14.16
CA TYR A 22 -17.96 -9.75 12.90
C TYR A 22 -18.30 -8.85 11.71
N TYR A 23 -19.52 -8.30 11.67
CA TYR A 23 -19.91 -7.39 10.60
C TYR A 23 -19.08 -6.10 10.61
N LEU A 24 -18.70 -5.59 11.78
CA LEU A 24 -17.85 -4.40 11.90
C LEU A 24 -16.48 -4.57 11.22
N ASN A 25 -15.92 -5.79 11.18
CA ASN A 25 -14.66 -6.05 10.49
C ASN A 25 -14.75 -5.82 8.98
N ARG A 26 -15.95 -5.84 8.38
CA ARG A 26 -16.15 -5.56 6.95
C ARG A 26 -15.61 -4.18 6.56
N TRP A 27 -15.78 -3.17 7.42
CA TRP A 27 -15.35 -1.79 7.11
C TRP A 27 -13.84 -1.69 6.85
N SER A 28 -13.05 -2.55 7.51
CA SER A 28 -11.60 -2.61 7.28
C SER A 28 -11.26 -2.89 5.81
N ILE A 29 -12.03 -3.74 5.13
CA ILE A 29 -11.86 -4.07 3.71
C ILE A 29 -12.07 -2.83 2.84
N GLU A 30 -13.13 -2.06 3.09
CA GLU A 30 -13.44 -0.84 2.33
C GLU A 30 -12.36 0.23 2.53
N THR A 31 -11.89 0.41 3.77
CA THR A 31 -10.78 1.32 4.04
C THR A 31 -9.48 0.88 3.37
N ASN A 32 -9.18 -0.43 3.35
CA ASN A 32 -8.00 -0.96 2.66
C ASN A 32 -8.09 -0.72 1.14
N TYR A 33 -9.24 -1.00 0.51
CA TYR A 33 -9.44 -0.69 -0.91
C TYR A 33 -9.29 0.80 -1.23
N LYS A 34 -9.70 1.69 -0.33
CA LYS A 34 -9.45 3.13 -0.46
C LYS A 34 -7.94 3.42 -0.50
N TYR A 35 -7.13 2.80 0.37
CA TYR A 35 -5.67 2.95 0.34
C TYR A 35 -5.06 2.40 -0.94
N LEU A 36 -5.49 1.21 -1.36
CA LEU A 36 -5.02 0.54 -2.58
C LEU A 36 -5.19 1.43 -3.82
N LYS A 37 -6.39 2.01 -4.00
CA LYS A 37 -6.69 2.90 -5.11
C LYS A 37 -5.92 4.22 -4.98
N THR A 38 -6.08 4.92 -3.86
CA THR A 38 -5.56 6.28 -3.67
C THR A 38 -4.04 6.36 -3.65
N HIS A 39 -3.35 5.35 -3.12
CA HIS A 39 -1.90 5.44 -2.87
C HIS A 39 -1.07 4.41 -3.63
N LEU A 40 -1.68 3.29 -4.05
CA LEU A 40 -0.97 2.21 -4.73
C LEU A 40 -1.40 2.01 -6.18
N GLY A 41 -2.35 2.81 -6.70
CA GLY A 41 -2.75 2.83 -8.11
C GLY A 41 -3.58 1.62 -8.53
N PHE A 42 -4.28 0.94 -7.61
CA PHE A 42 -4.95 -0.33 -7.88
C PHE A 42 -5.87 -0.34 -9.10
N ASP A 43 -6.51 0.79 -9.41
CA ASP A 43 -7.40 1.00 -10.55
C ASP A 43 -6.77 1.83 -11.71
N GLU A 44 -5.46 2.05 -11.69
CA GLU A 44 -4.73 2.85 -12.67
C GLU A 44 -4.00 2.02 -13.75
N TYR A 45 -4.20 0.70 -13.78
CA TYR A 45 -3.58 -0.16 -14.78
C TYR A 45 -4.11 0.14 -16.19
N LYS A 46 -3.20 0.25 -17.17
CA LYS A 46 -3.52 0.51 -18.58
C LYS A 46 -3.10 -0.64 -19.47
N VAL A 47 -3.46 -1.86 -19.06
CA VAL A 47 -3.19 -3.11 -19.79
C VAL A 47 -4.49 -3.84 -20.06
N GLN A 48 -4.56 -4.57 -21.18
CA GLN A 48 -5.78 -5.28 -21.60
C GLN A 48 -5.69 -6.80 -21.41
N SER A 49 -4.48 -7.35 -21.33
CA SER A 49 -4.28 -8.78 -21.10
C SER A 49 -4.71 -9.16 -19.69
N LEU A 50 -5.59 -10.16 -19.57
CA LEU A 50 -6.05 -10.68 -18.28
C LEU A 50 -4.86 -11.08 -17.39
N LEU A 51 -3.88 -11.79 -17.96
CA LEU A 51 -2.66 -12.19 -17.24
C LEU A 51 -1.87 -10.99 -16.72
N SER A 52 -1.81 -9.90 -17.49
CA SER A 52 -1.14 -8.67 -17.07
C SER A 52 -1.91 -7.96 -15.94
N ILE A 53 -3.24 -7.97 -15.98
CA ILE A 53 -4.10 -7.42 -14.93
C ILE A 53 -3.91 -8.21 -13.63
N GLU A 54 -3.93 -9.55 -13.71
CA GLU A 54 -3.71 -10.42 -12.55
C GLU A 54 -2.34 -10.18 -11.91
N ARG A 55 -1.28 -10.11 -12.73
CA ARG A 55 0.07 -9.78 -12.25
C ARG A 55 0.14 -8.40 -11.61
N TYR A 56 -0.54 -7.41 -12.18
CA TYR A 56 -0.62 -6.07 -11.60
C TYR A 56 -1.28 -6.10 -10.22
N PHE A 57 -2.42 -6.78 -10.07
CA PHE A 57 -3.10 -6.95 -8.78
C PHE A 57 -2.21 -7.65 -7.77
N LEU A 58 -1.51 -8.72 -8.15
CA LEU A 58 -0.57 -9.42 -7.28
C LEU A 58 0.54 -8.49 -6.78
N LEU A 59 1.11 -7.64 -7.64
CA LEU A 59 2.14 -6.68 -7.23
C LEU A 59 1.59 -5.61 -6.29
N VAL A 60 0.39 -5.10 -6.53
CA VAL A 60 -0.26 -4.13 -5.64
C VAL A 60 -0.57 -4.75 -4.28
N PHE A 61 -1.07 -6.00 -4.25
CA PHE A 61 -1.31 -6.72 -3.02
C PHE A 61 -0.02 -7.06 -2.28
N LEU A 62 1.05 -7.45 -2.98
CA LEU A 62 2.36 -7.67 -2.37
C LEU A 62 2.87 -6.38 -1.71
N LYS A 63 2.70 -5.24 -2.38
CA LYS A 63 3.11 -3.93 -1.86
C LYS A 63 2.36 -3.54 -0.59
N ILE A 64 1.04 -3.69 -0.53
CA ILE A 64 0.29 -3.37 0.71
C ILE A 64 0.66 -4.32 1.85
N ASN A 65 0.85 -5.61 1.58
CA ASN A 65 1.26 -6.57 2.60
C ASN A 65 2.65 -6.24 3.14
N PHE A 66 3.59 -5.86 2.28
CA PHE A 66 4.90 -5.38 2.72
C PHE A 66 4.79 -4.15 3.62
N LEU A 67 3.99 -3.16 3.23
CA LEU A 67 3.77 -1.95 4.04
C LEU A 67 3.14 -2.27 5.40
N GLU A 68 2.19 -3.21 5.43
CA GLU A 68 1.54 -3.61 6.67
C GLU A 68 2.48 -4.40 7.59
N LEU A 69 3.27 -5.32 7.04
CA LEU A 69 4.33 -6.03 7.78
C LEU A 69 5.35 -5.03 8.35
N TYR A 70 5.79 -4.06 7.56
CA TYR A 70 6.67 -3.01 8.04
C TYR A 70 6.04 -2.24 9.20
N ARG A 71 4.77 -1.86 9.09
CA ARG A 71 4.03 -1.19 10.17
C ARG A 71 4.04 -2.03 11.45
N LEU A 72 3.74 -3.32 11.35
CA LEU A 72 3.71 -4.25 12.48
C LEU A 72 5.07 -4.41 13.18
N HIS A 73 6.18 -4.31 12.43
CA HIS A 73 7.52 -4.32 13.00
C HIS A 73 7.94 -2.96 13.61
N HIS A 74 7.21 -1.88 13.32
CA HIS A 74 7.54 -0.51 13.72
C HIS A 74 6.39 0.19 14.48
N LEU A 75 5.57 -0.58 15.21
CA LEU A 75 4.35 -0.10 15.90
C LEU A 75 4.58 1.07 16.88
N ASN A 76 5.76 1.15 17.49
CA ASN A 76 6.09 2.24 18.43
C ASN A 76 6.30 3.60 17.74
N GLN A 77 6.44 3.61 16.41
CA GLN A 77 6.77 4.82 15.63
C GLN A 77 5.72 5.12 14.57
N ILE A 78 4.98 4.11 14.11
CA ILE A 78 4.10 4.21 12.95
C ILE A 78 2.73 3.63 13.31
N THR A 79 1.71 4.48 13.31
CA THR A 79 0.38 4.10 13.78
C THR A 79 -0.49 3.57 12.64
N THR A 80 -0.52 4.27 11.51
CA THR A 80 -1.40 3.96 10.38
C THR A 80 -0.63 3.47 9.15
N ILE A 81 -1.32 2.79 8.23
CA ILE A 81 -0.78 2.45 6.90
C ILE A 81 -0.36 3.72 6.14
N GLY A 82 -1.10 4.82 6.29
CA GLY A 82 -0.76 6.10 5.68
C GLY A 82 0.59 6.65 6.17
N ASP A 83 0.85 6.52 7.47
CA ASP A 83 2.14 6.88 8.06
C ASP A 83 3.25 6.01 7.49
N THR A 84 3.03 4.69 7.36
CA THR A 84 4.01 3.78 6.76
C THR A 84 4.34 4.16 5.32
N ILE A 85 3.33 4.45 4.50
CA ILE A 85 3.52 4.87 3.11
C ILE A 85 4.35 6.16 3.06
N SER A 86 4.02 7.13 3.90
CA SER A 86 4.72 8.42 3.96
C SER A 86 6.17 8.25 4.42
N HIS A 87 6.39 7.41 5.43
CA HIS A 87 7.71 7.08 5.96
C HIS A 87 8.59 6.40 4.90
N ILE A 88 8.10 5.34 4.25
CA ILE A 88 8.85 4.59 3.22
C ILE A 88 9.18 5.48 2.02
N ARG A 89 8.26 6.37 1.61
CA ARG A 89 8.52 7.37 0.56
C ARG A 89 9.63 8.33 0.96
N SER A 90 9.57 8.87 2.18
CA SER A 90 10.61 9.75 2.72
C SER A 90 11.96 9.05 2.81
N LEU A 91 11.99 7.80 3.28
CA LEU A 91 13.20 6.99 3.37
C LEU A 91 13.81 6.71 1.99
N THR A 92 12.98 6.40 1.00
CA THR A 92 13.42 6.18 -0.38
C THR A 92 14.00 7.45 -0.98
N ALA A 93 13.36 8.61 -0.76
CA ALA A 93 13.87 9.90 -1.20
C ALA A 93 15.22 10.23 -0.53
N LYS A 94 15.33 10.03 0.79
CA LYS A 94 16.59 10.19 1.54
C LYS A 94 17.71 9.32 0.96
N ASN A 95 17.42 8.04 0.70
CA ASN A 95 18.40 7.11 0.15
C ASN A 95 18.84 7.50 -1.26
N LEU A 96 17.92 8.02 -2.10
CA LEU A 96 18.25 8.53 -3.42
C LEU A 96 19.17 9.75 -3.34
N VAL A 97 18.87 10.71 -2.45
CA VAL A 97 19.72 11.89 -2.22
C VAL A 97 21.11 11.47 -1.76
N LEU A 98 21.19 10.55 -0.80
CA LEU A 98 22.48 10.04 -0.30
C LEU A 98 23.27 9.31 -1.40
N PHE A 99 22.59 8.52 -2.23
CA PHE A 99 23.20 7.87 -3.39
C PHE A 99 23.80 8.91 -4.35
N ILE A 100 23.03 9.92 -4.75
CA ILE A 100 23.51 10.98 -5.65
C ILE A 100 24.70 11.73 -5.05
N TYR A 101 24.61 12.09 -3.76
CA TYR A 101 25.70 12.76 -3.04
C TYR A 101 26.99 11.93 -3.04
N ASN A 102 26.89 10.63 -2.76
CA ASN A 102 28.06 9.73 -2.77
C ASN A 102 28.68 9.61 -4.17
N GLN A 103 27.86 9.50 -5.21
CA GLN A 103 28.33 9.47 -6.60
C GLN A 103 29.05 10.77 -6.99
N ALA A 104 28.52 11.92 -6.57
CA ALA A 104 29.14 13.23 -6.80
C ALA A 104 30.48 13.36 -6.07
N LYS A 105 30.54 12.94 -4.79
CA LYS A 105 31.77 12.93 -3.98
C LYS A 105 32.87 12.06 -4.60
N SER A 106 32.49 10.99 -5.29
CA SER A 106 33.43 10.12 -6.02
C SER A 106 33.78 10.62 -7.43
N ASN A 107 33.43 11.87 -7.80
CA ASN A 107 33.65 12.46 -9.12
C ASN A 107 33.10 11.61 -10.28
N VAL A 108 32.01 10.87 -10.04
CA VAL A 108 31.37 10.09 -11.10
C VAL A 108 30.63 11.05 -12.05
N PRO A 109 30.86 10.98 -13.37
CA PRO A 109 30.16 11.84 -14.32
C PRO A 109 28.63 11.69 -14.20
N VAL A 110 27.91 12.82 -14.22
CA VAL A 110 26.44 12.85 -14.13
C VAL A 110 25.78 11.96 -15.17
N LYS A 111 26.33 11.91 -16.40
CA LYS A 111 25.85 11.03 -17.47
C LYS A 111 25.80 9.56 -17.05
N THR A 112 26.81 9.09 -16.30
CA THR A 112 26.86 7.73 -15.77
C THR A 112 25.81 7.50 -14.68
N VAL A 113 25.57 8.50 -13.83
CA VAL A 113 24.54 8.43 -12.78
C VAL A 113 23.14 8.38 -13.39
N LEU A 114 22.84 9.25 -14.36
CA LEU A 114 21.57 9.26 -15.10
C LEU A 114 21.32 7.93 -15.80
N HIS A 115 22.33 7.39 -16.47
CA HIS A 115 22.26 6.08 -17.11
C HIS A 115 21.97 4.96 -16.08
N LYS A 116 22.64 4.95 -14.92
CA LYS A 116 22.38 3.97 -13.85
C LYS A 116 20.95 4.05 -13.30
N LEU A 117 20.43 5.27 -13.17
CA LEU A 117 19.06 5.51 -12.71
C LEU A 117 18.01 5.29 -13.82
N LYS A 118 18.44 4.94 -15.04
CA LYS A 118 17.57 4.78 -16.23
C LYS A 118 16.73 6.03 -16.51
N LEU A 119 17.30 7.20 -16.23
CA LEU A 119 16.70 8.48 -16.53
C LEU A 119 17.09 8.89 -17.96
N VAL A 120 16.16 9.51 -18.67
CA VAL A 120 16.41 10.04 -20.02
C VAL A 120 17.56 11.04 -19.95
N SER A 121 18.56 10.87 -20.82
CA SER A 121 19.74 11.73 -20.92
C SER A 121 19.43 13.04 -21.63
#